data_AF-A0A7X2L4S5-F1
#
_entry.id   AF-A0A7X2L4S5-F1
#
_cell.length_a   1.000
_cell.length_b   1.000
_cell.length_c   1.000
_cell.angle_alpha   90.00
_cell.angle_beta   90.00
_cell.angle_gamma   90.00
#
_symmetry.space_group_name_H-M   'P 1'
#
loop_
_entity.id
_entity.type
_entity.pdbx_description
1 polymer ?
#
loop_
_entity_poly.entity_id
_entity_poly.type
_entity_poly.pdbx_seq_one_letter_code
_entity_poly.pdbx_strand_id
1 'polypeptide(L)'
;MKNQPFEIGVSFTCPNCQQKIEVEFNDEPLSVVCCAQCDKSFTVMRPTIAEEILIDWENEALFQKIRAEKTQTNNSSLLALIIRVIELLTWRDKGDGQVEAIREMRGWLIENEDKAPPLTELIQMDVNHRSNRRNLE
;
A
#
# COMPACT_ATOMS: atom_id res chain seq x y z
N MET A 1 20.88 20.97 9.64
CA MET A 1 21.06 21.04 11.11
C MET A 1 21.92 19.84 11.51
N LYS A 2 22.83 19.99 12.46
CA LYS A 2 23.79 18.94 12.84
C LYS A 2 23.02 17.78 13.49
N ASN A 3 23.06 16.60 12.88
CA ASN A 3 22.59 15.36 13.47
C ASN A 3 23.48 15.05 14.68
N GLN A 4 23.06 15.44 15.89
CA GLN A 4 23.63 14.84 17.09
C GLN A 4 23.06 13.42 17.16
N PRO A 5 23.89 12.38 17.31
CA PRO A 5 23.37 11.06 17.60
C PRO A 5 22.63 11.17 18.93
N PHE A 6 21.31 10.95 18.91
CA PHE A 6 20.53 10.85 20.13
C PHE A 6 21.00 9.59 20.85
N GLU A 7 21.69 9.74 21.97
CA GLU A 7 22.02 8.63 22.87
C GLU A 7 20.71 8.10 23.45
N ILE A 8 20.28 6.91 23.02
CA ILE A 8 19.05 6.28 23.51
C ILE A 8 19.42 5.30 24.62
N GLY A 9 19.05 5.63 25.85
CA GLY A 9 19.21 4.75 27.00
C GLY A 9 17.98 3.87 27.23
N VAL A 10 18.17 2.56 27.34
CA VAL A 10 17.14 1.60 27.77
C VAL A 10 17.57 0.99 29.10
N SER A 11 16.68 1.02 30.09
CA SER A 11 16.92 0.38 31.39
C SER A 11 15.88 -0.69 31.68
N PHE A 12 16.32 -1.88 32.09
CA PHE A 12 15.44 -2.97 32.50
C PHE A 12 16.05 -3.78 33.65
N THR A 13 15.23 -4.52 34.38
CA THR A 13 15.69 -5.40 35.47
C THR A 13 15.96 -6.80 34.93
N CYS A 14 17.10 -7.39 35.29
CA CYS A 14 17.41 -8.78 34.95
C CYS A 14 16.32 -9.72 35.53
N PRO A 15 15.66 -10.55 34.69
CA PRO A 15 14.64 -11.47 35.17
C PRO A 15 15.15 -12.52 36.18
N ASN A 16 16.47 -12.74 36.23
CA ASN A 16 17.09 -13.79 37.04
C ASN A 16 17.62 -13.33 38.39
N CYS A 17 18.25 -12.16 38.47
CA CYS A 17 18.87 -11.66 39.70
C CYS A 17 18.33 -10.29 40.14
N GLN A 18 17.34 -9.75 39.40
CA GLN A 18 16.71 -8.44 39.65
C GLN A 18 17.65 -7.22 39.56
N GLN A 19 18.92 -7.42 39.21
CA GLN A 19 19.86 -6.33 38.98
C GLN A 19 19.40 -5.43 37.83
N LYS A 20 19.49 -4.11 38.03
CA LYS A 20 19.23 -3.13 36.97
C LYS A 20 20.33 -3.20 35.91
N ILE A 21 19.93 -3.29 34.65
CA ILE A 21 20.79 -3.25 33.46
C ILE A 21 20.44 -1.98 32.70
N GLU A 22 21.46 -1.20 32.33
CA GLU A 22 21.34 0.00 31.51
C GLU A 22 22.12 -0.22 30.22
N VAL A 23 21.49 0.12 29.09
CA VAL A 23 22.01 -0.09 27.74
C VAL A 23 21.92 1.22 27.00
N GLU A 24 23.05 1.75 26.56
CA GLU A 24 23.12 2.91 25.69
C GLU A 24 23.23 2.44 24.24
N PHE A 25 22.30 2.91 23.42
CA PHE A 25 22.31 2.68 21.98
C PHE A 25 22.91 3.90 21.28
N ASN A 26 23.97 3.64 20.52
CA ASN A 26 24.47 4.53 19.48
C ASN A 26 23.66 4.24 18.20
N ASP A 27 24.31 4.06 17.06
CA ASP A 27 23.65 3.84 15.75
C ASP A 27 23.29 2.37 15.46
N GLU A 28 23.67 1.42 16.31
CA GLU A 28 23.34 0.01 16.10
C GLU A 28 21.89 -0.30 16.57
N PRO A 29 21.10 -1.04 15.76
CA PRO A 29 19.70 -1.35 16.08
C PRO A 29 19.56 -2.44 17.16
N LEU A 30 20.63 -3.18 17.43
CA LEU A 30 20.68 -4.32 18.33
C LEU A 30 21.93 -4.23 19.19
N SER A 31 21.80 -4.53 20.48
CA SER A 31 22.92 -4.65 21.40
C SER A 31 22.77 -5.89 22.26
N VAL A 32 23.86 -6.63 22.46
CA VAL A 32 23.90 -7.80 23.33
C VAL A 32 24.55 -7.41 24.64
N VAL A 33 23.81 -7.53 25.74
CA VAL A 33 24.25 -7.11 27.07
C VAL A 33 24.24 -8.29 28.02
N CYS A 34 25.34 -8.47 28.74
CA CYS A 34 25.50 -9.49 29.77
C CYS A 34 25.21 -8.88 31.14
N CYS A 35 24.41 -9.58 31.95
CA CYS A 35 24.18 -9.18 33.34
C CYS A 35 25.43 -9.44 34.18
N ALA A 36 26.00 -8.40 34.79
CA ALA A 36 27.21 -8.49 35.61
C ALA A 36 27.10 -9.40 36.86
N GLN A 37 25.88 -9.79 37.26
CA GLN A 37 25.66 -10.59 38.48
C GLN A 37 25.38 -12.07 38.19
N CYS A 38 24.80 -12.41 37.04
CA CYS A 38 24.42 -13.80 36.71
C CYS A 38 24.92 -14.27 35.34
N ASP A 39 25.75 -13.47 34.67
CA ASP A 39 26.37 -13.72 33.36
C ASP A 39 25.41 -14.11 32.24
N LYS A 40 24.11 -13.84 32.41
CA LYS A 40 23.12 -14.07 31.36
C LYS A 40 23.15 -12.96 30.34
N SER A 41 23.21 -13.35 29.07
CA SER A 41 23.16 -12.44 27.94
C SER A 41 21.71 -12.17 27.50
N PHE A 42 21.45 -10.93 27.12
CA PHE A 42 20.17 -10.47 26.59
C PHE A 42 20.41 -9.71 25.29
N THR A 43 19.59 -9.95 24.28
CA THR A 43 19.56 -9.14 23.06
C THR A 43 18.51 -8.06 23.23
N VAL A 44 18.93 -6.80 23.18
CA VAL A 44 18.07 -5.63 23.37
C VAL A 44 18.02 -4.87 22.05
N MET A 45 16.82 -4.46 21.65
CA MET A 45 16.61 -3.68 20.43
C MET A 45 16.57 -2.18 20.76
N ARG A 46 17.16 -1.36 19.90
CA ARG A 46 17.02 0.09 19.95
C ARG A 46 15.54 0.44 19.76
N PRO A 47 14.90 1.15 20.69
CA PRO A 47 13.53 1.59 20.51
C PRO A 47 13.44 2.59 19.35
N THR A 48 12.44 2.42 18.51
CA THR A 48 12.16 3.36 17.42
C THR A 48 11.73 4.71 18.00
N ILE A 49 12.43 5.80 17.67
CA ILE A 49 12.06 7.14 18.13
C ILE A 49 10.89 7.66 17.27
N ALA A 50 10.02 8.50 17.85
CA ALA A 50 8.89 9.14 17.19
C ALA A 50 9.24 9.82 15.84
N GLU A 51 10.45 10.32 15.64
CA GLU A 51 10.91 10.93 14.39
C GLU A 51 11.11 9.90 13.27
N GLU A 52 11.62 8.71 13.58
CA GLU A 52 11.73 7.60 12.62
C GLU A 52 10.33 7.08 12.25
N ILE A 53 9.41 6.99 13.23
CA ILE A 53 8.01 6.66 13.00
C ILE A 53 7.33 7.70 12.10
N LEU A 54 7.57 9.00 12.32
CA LEU A 54 7.01 10.09 11.51
C LEU A 54 7.45 9.98 10.05
N ILE A 55 8.73 9.70 9.79
CA ILE A 55 9.27 9.53 8.43
C ILE A 55 8.59 8.34 7.72
N ASP A 56 8.40 7.22 8.43
CA ASP A 56 7.73 6.04 7.87
C ASP A 56 6.26 6.34 7.52
N TRP A 57 5.55 7.07 8.37
CA TRP A 57 4.16 7.48 8.10
C TRP A 57 4.04 8.49 6.95
N GLU A 58 4.97 9.43 6.83
CA GLU A 58 5.01 10.38 5.71
C GLU A 58 5.24 9.68 4.37
N ASN A 59 6.15 8.70 4.35
CA ASN A 59 6.43 7.89 3.17
C ASN A 59 5.21 7.03 2.77
N GLU A 60 4.57 6.37 3.74
CA GLU A 60 3.38 5.58 3.49
C GLU A 60 2.21 6.46 3.02
N ALA A 61 1.99 7.63 3.64
CA ALA A 61 0.96 8.58 3.22
C ALA A 61 1.18 9.06 1.79
N LEU A 62 2.43 9.34 1.39
CA LEU A 62 2.78 9.69 0.02
C LEU A 62 2.48 8.55 -0.95
N PHE A 63 2.85 7.31 -0.58
CA PHE A 63 2.57 6.14 -1.41
C PHE A 63 1.06 5.93 -1.62
N GLN A 64 0.26 6.04 -0.56
CA GLN A 64 -1.19 5.92 -0.64
C GLN A 64 -1.82 7.05 -1.47
N LYS A 65 -1.31 8.27 -1.38
CA LYS A 65 -1.74 9.38 -2.23
C LYS A 65 -1.49 9.10 -3.70
N ILE A 66 -0.26 8.71 -4.07
CA ILE A 66 0.11 8.37 -5.45
C ILE A 66 -0.77 7.23 -5.97
N ARG A 67 -1.04 6.22 -5.14
CA ARG A 67 -1.92 5.10 -5.48
C ARG A 67 -3.35 5.58 -5.73
N ALA A 68 -3.90 6.40 -4.84
CA ALA A 68 -5.26 6.92 -4.97
C ALA A 68 -5.41 7.80 -6.22
N GLU A 69 -4.44 8.68 -6.51
CA GLU A 69 -4.40 9.49 -7.72
C GLU A 69 -4.37 8.61 -8.98
N LYS A 70 -3.52 7.58 -9.01
CA LYS A 70 -3.45 6.62 -10.12
C LYS A 70 -4.77 5.88 -10.33
N THR A 71 -5.42 5.45 -9.25
CA THR A 71 -6.76 4.82 -9.31
C THR A 71 -7.81 5.79 -9.82
N GLN A 72 -7.81 7.04 -9.37
CA GLN A 72 -8.74 8.07 -9.83
C GLN A 72 -8.57 8.38 -11.32
N THR A 73 -7.32 8.52 -11.79
CA THR A 73 -7.04 8.74 -13.22
C THR A 73 -7.50 7.56 -14.07
N ASN A 74 -7.27 6.32 -13.62
CA ASN A 74 -7.74 5.13 -14.33
C ASN A 74 -9.28 5.09 -14.41
N ASN A 75 -9.97 5.41 -13.31
CA ASN A 75 -11.43 5.44 -13.28
C ASN A 75 -12.01 6.51 -14.22
N SER A 76 -11.41 7.71 -14.27
CA SER A 76 -11.82 8.76 -15.19
C SER A 76 -11.62 8.37 -16.66
N SER A 77 -10.51 7.68 -16.96
CA SER A 77 -10.21 7.18 -18.31
C SER A 77 -11.22 6.11 -18.76
N LEU A 78 -11.55 5.16 -17.86
CA LEU A 78 -12.55 4.13 -18.13
C LEU A 78 -13.95 4.73 -18.33
N LEU A 79 -14.35 5.71 -17.51
CA LEU A 79 -15.64 6.40 -17.67
C LEU A 79 -15.73 7.13 -19.01
N ALA A 80 -14.66 7.79 -19.44
CA ALA A 80 -14.61 8.44 -20.76
C ALA A 80 -14.76 7.42 -21.90
N LEU A 81 -14.12 6.25 -21.80
CA LEU A 81 -14.30 5.15 -22.75
C LEU A 81 -15.76 4.66 -22.79
N ILE A 82 -16.38 4.43 -21.63
CA ILE A 82 -17.77 3.95 -21.55
C ILE A 82 -18.71 4.94 -22.24
N ILE A 83 -18.57 6.24 -21.95
CA ILE A 83 -19.36 7.29 -22.60
C ILE A 83 -19.15 7.21 -24.12
N ARG A 84 -17.89 7.18 -24.58
CA ARG A 84 -17.55 7.11 -26.01
C ARG A 84 -18.19 5.91 -26.73
N VAL A 85 -18.15 4.75 -26.10
CA VAL A 85 -18.77 3.52 -26.61
C VAL A 85 -20.29 3.65 -26.69
N ILE A 86 -20.93 4.19 -25.64
CA ILE A 86 -22.38 4.45 -25.65
C ILE A 86 -22.71 5.41 -26.80
N GLU A 87 -21.93 6.46 -27.02
CA GLU A 87 -22.17 7.38 -28.13
C GLU A 87 -22.12 6.66 -29.48
N LEU A 88 -21.08 5.85 -29.72
CA LEU A 88 -20.89 5.12 -30.98
C LEU A 88 -21.97 4.07 -31.24
N LEU A 89 -22.51 3.46 -30.19
CA LEU A 89 -23.59 2.46 -30.29
C LEU A 89 -25.00 3.07 -30.37
N THR A 90 -25.14 4.39 -30.20
CA THR A 90 -26.45 5.05 -30.14
C THR A 90 -26.58 6.16 -31.19
N TRP A 91 -26.31 7.40 -30.78
CA TRP A 91 -26.59 8.62 -31.53
C TRP A 91 -25.45 9.09 -32.45
N ARG A 92 -24.24 8.53 -32.32
CA ARG A 92 -23.11 8.80 -33.24
C ARG A 92 -22.86 7.67 -34.22
N ASP A 93 -23.73 6.67 -34.27
CA ASP A 93 -23.64 5.59 -35.24
C ASP A 93 -23.82 6.13 -36.67
N LYS A 94 -22.80 5.93 -37.52
CA LYS A 94 -22.81 6.32 -38.94
C LYS A 94 -23.07 5.12 -39.87
N GLY A 95 -23.51 3.99 -39.32
CA GLY A 95 -23.70 2.71 -40.02
C GLY A 95 -22.62 1.67 -39.69
N ASP A 96 -21.63 2.02 -38.87
CA ASP A 96 -20.51 1.18 -38.43
C ASP A 96 -20.21 1.30 -36.93
N GLY A 97 -21.13 1.87 -36.14
CA GLY A 97 -20.93 2.20 -34.73
C GLY A 97 -20.52 1.03 -33.85
N GLN A 98 -20.98 -0.19 -34.16
CA GLN A 98 -20.53 -1.41 -33.48
C GLN A 98 -19.04 -1.70 -33.72
N VAL A 99 -18.57 -1.54 -34.95
CA VAL A 99 -17.17 -1.79 -35.31
C VAL A 99 -16.27 -0.73 -34.69
N GLU A 100 -16.68 0.53 -34.73
CA GLU A 100 -15.95 1.64 -34.11
C GLU A 100 -15.92 1.54 -32.57
N ALA A 101 -17.03 1.13 -31.94
CA ALA A 101 -17.06 0.87 -30.50
C ALA A 101 -16.09 -0.25 -30.09
N ILE A 102 -16.06 -1.35 -30.85
CA ILE A 102 -15.12 -2.46 -30.62
C ILE A 102 -13.68 -2.00 -30.82
N ARG A 103 -13.41 -1.15 -31.82
CA ARG A 103 -12.09 -0.58 -32.07
C ARG A 103 -11.61 0.31 -30.92
N GLU A 104 -12.46 1.19 -30.41
CA GLU A 104 -12.16 2.08 -29.28
C GLU A 104 -11.92 1.28 -27.98
N MET A 105 -12.78 0.30 -27.69
CA MET A 105 -12.58 -0.60 -26.54
C MET A 105 -11.26 -1.37 -26.63
N ARG A 106 -10.94 -1.91 -27.81
CA ARG A 106 -9.70 -2.65 -28.03
C ARG A 106 -8.47 -1.75 -27.93
N GLY A 107 -8.53 -0.54 -28.48
CA GLY A 107 -7.46 0.45 -28.38
C GLY A 107 -7.15 0.78 -26.92
N TRP A 108 -8.19 1.08 -26.15
CA TRP A 108 -8.03 1.38 -24.72
C TRP A 108 -7.49 0.20 -23.91
N LEU A 109 -7.91 -1.04 -24.21
CA LEU A 109 -7.40 -2.25 -23.55
C LEU A 109 -5.91 -2.47 -23.82
N ILE A 110 -5.44 -2.25 -25.05
CA ILE A 110 -4.02 -2.36 -25.41
C ILE A 110 -3.18 -1.28 -24.70
N GLU A 111 -3.69 -0.06 -24.63
CA GLU A 111 -2.99 1.05 -23.95
C GLU A 111 -2.94 0.91 -22.42
N ASN A 112 -3.86 0.11 -21.85
CA ASN A 112 -4.00 -0.09 -20.40
C ASN A 112 -3.74 -1.53 -19.96
N GLU A 113 -3.11 -2.37 -20.80
CA GLU A 113 -2.89 -3.80 -20.56
C GLU A 113 -2.06 -4.07 -19.29
N ASP A 114 -1.17 -3.14 -18.90
CA ASP A 114 -0.39 -3.19 -17.65
C ASP A 114 -1.16 -2.70 -16.40
N LYS A 115 -2.39 -2.19 -16.55
CA LYS A 115 -3.12 -1.43 -15.50
C LYS A 115 -4.59 -1.83 -15.33
N ALA A 116 -5.17 -2.55 -16.28
CA ALA A 116 -6.53 -3.05 -16.19
C ALA A 116 -6.53 -4.49 -15.61
N PRO A 117 -7.40 -4.82 -14.64
CA PRO A 117 -7.64 -6.22 -14.30
C PRO A 117 -8.09 -6.94 -15.58
N PRO A 118 -7.58 -8.15 -15.87
CA PRO A 118 -7.98 -8.88 -17.07
C PRO A 118 -9.51 -8.94 -17.13
N LEU A 119 -10.09 -8.75 -18.32
CA LEU A 119 -11.54 -8.64 -18.53
C LEU A 119 -12.34 -9.76 -17.83
N THR A 120 -11.75 -10.94 -17.69
CA THR A 120 -12.29 -12.07 -16.95
C THR A 120 -12.54 -11.77 -15.47
N GLU A 121 -11.68 -11.00 -14.80
CA GLU A 121 -11.86 -10.58 -13.41
C GLU A 121 -12.97 -9.53 -13.27
N LEU A 122 -13.07 -8.56 -14.19
CA LEU A 122 -14.15 -7.59 -14.22
C LEU A 122 -15.53 -8.24 -14.41
N ILE A 123 -15.62 -9.26 -15.28
CA ILE A 123 -16.84 -10.04 -15.49
C ILE A 123 -17.19 -10.85 -14.24
N GLN A 124 -16.21 -11.46 -13.56
CA GLN A 124 -16.43 -12.21 -12.33
C GLN A 124 -16.88 -11.32 -11.16
N MET A 125 -16.40 -10.08 -11.07
CA MET A 125 -16.84 -9.12 -10.05
C MET A 125 -18.33 -8.75 -10.18
N ASP A 126 -18.84 -8.52 -11.40
CA ASP A 126 -20.28 -8.25 -11.62
C ASP A 126 -21.14 -9.49 -11.31
N VAL A 127 -20.67 -10.69 -11.70
CA VAL A 127 -21.37 -11.95 -11.38
C VAL A 127 -21.47 -12.15 -9.86
N ASN A 128 -20.40 -11.90 -9.11
CA ASN A 128 -20.41 -12.04 -7.65
C ASN A 128 -21.29 -10.98 -6.96
N HIS A 129 -21.31 -9.74 -7.45
CA HIS A 129 -22.16 -8.68 -6.90
C HIS A 129 -23.66 -8.97 -7.13
N ARG A 130 -24.04 -9.52 -8.29
CA ARG A 130 -25.42 -9.94 -8.58
C ARG A 130 -25.84 -11.22 -7.85
N SER A 131 -24.88 -12.03 -7.41
CA SER A 131 -25.14 -13.26 -6.65
C SER A 131 -25.37 -12.97 -5.18
N ASN A 132 -24.58 -12.06 -4.58
CA ASN A 132 -24.77 -11.63 -3.20
C ASN A 132 -26.12 -10.92 -2.96
N ARG A 133 -26.65 -10.22 -3.96
CA ARG A 133 -27.95 -9.55 -3.86
C ARG A 133 -29.15 -10.51 -3.87
N ARG A 134 -28.98 -11.73 -4.40
CA ARG A 134 -30.04 -12.77 -4.47
C ARG A 134 -30.04 -13.72 -3.27
N ASN A 135 -28.97 -13.74 -2.48
CA ASN A 135 -28.87 -14.56 -1.26
C ASN A 135 -29.28 -13.80 0.01
N LEU A 136 -29.82 -12.58 -0.14
CA LEU A 136 -30.26 -11.71 0.96
C LEU A 136 -31.77 -11.46 0.95
N GLU A 137 -32.52 -12.23 0.14
CA GLU A 137 -33.99 -12.31 0.17
C GLU A 137 -34.46 -13.61 0.82
#